data_AF-A0AAE1L6P3-F1
#
_entry.id   AF-A0AAE1L6P3-F1
#
_cell.length_a   1.000
_cell.length_b   1.000
_cell.length_c   1.000
_cell.angle_alpha   90.00
_cell.angle_beta   90.00
_cell.angle_gamma   90.00
#
_symmetry.space_group_name_H-M   'P 1'
#
loop_
_entity.id
_entity.type
_entity.pdbx_description
1 polymer ?
#
loop_
_entity_poly.entity_id
_entity_poly.type
_entity_poly.pdbx_seq_one_letter_code
_entity_poly.pdbx_strand_id
1 'polypeptide(L)'
;MWQSQYGQLNTGAVIMEVVGSLLSQGLYGRLSTSQSNHILVGSWLFFGVVVGTGYRGSLIASLNLPRQPRRPETVEELVTAVKG
;
A
#
# COMPACT_ATOMS: atom_id res chain seq x y z
N MET A 1 12.31 15.28 43.63
CA MET A 1 11.82 16.10 42.50
C MET A 1 11.69 15.20 41.29
N TRP A 2 10.48 14.74 40.97
CA TRP A 2 10.25 13.87 39.81
C TRP A 2 10.04 14.76 38.58
N GLN A 3 11.10 14.93 37.77
CA GLN A 3 10.99 15.56 36.46
C GLN A 3 10.43 14.53 35.48
N SER A 4 9.12 14.57 35.26
CA SER A 4 8.48 13.90 34.14
C SER A 4 8.96 14.58 32.84
N GLN A 5 10.03 14.06 32.24
CA GLN A 5 10.44 14.38 30.88
C GLN A 5 9.38 13.86 29.90
N TYR A 6 8.29 14.60 29.74
CA TYR A 6 7.50 14.52 28.52
C TYR A 6 8.32 15.20 27.42
N GLY A 7 9.23 14.43 26.82
CA GLY A 7 9.96 14.86 25.64
C GLY A 7 8.95 15.32 24.60
N GLN A 8 9.13 16.53 24.05
CA GLN A 8 8.25 17.07 23.03
C GLN A 8 8.12 16.07 21.89
N LEU A 9 6.93 15.49 21.74
CA LEU A 9 6.60 14.66 20.60
C LEU A 9 6.52 15.58 19.39
N ASN A 10 7.59 15.62 18.60
CA ASN A 10 7.56 16.31 17.32
C ASN A 10 6.61 15.53 16.40
N THR A 11 5.39 16.03 16.19
CA THR A 11 4.36 15.41 15.36
C THR A 11 4.87 15.02 13.98
N GLY A 12 5.74 15.84 13.39
CA GLY A 12 6.35 15.53 12.09
C GLY A 12 7.25 14.29 12.11
N ALA A 13 7.98 14.08 13.20
CA ALA A 13 8.81 12.89 13.38
C ALA A 13 7.96 11.63 13.56
N VAL A 14 6.86 11.71 14.33
CA VAL A 14 5.92 10.60 14.50
C VAL A 14 5.25 10.23 13.19
N ILE A 15 4.82 11.23 12.40
CA ILE A 15 4.24 10.99 11.07
C ILE A 15 5.26 10.32 10.16
N MET A 16 6.51 10.78 10.16
CA MET A 16 7.58 10.16 9.37
C MET A 16 7.87 8.72 9.79
N GLU A 17 7.82 8.42 11.08
CA GLU A 17 7.97 7.06 11.59
C GLU A 17 6.80 6.16 11.17
N VAL A 18 5.57 6.67 11.25
CA VAL A 18 4.35 5.97 10.82
C VAL A 18 4.37 5.70 9.31
N VAL A 19 4.77 6.67 8.50
CA VAL A 19 4.92 6.51 7.04
C VAL A 19 6.08 5.58 6.71
N GLY A 20 7.22 5.71 7.39
CA GLY A 20 8.37 4.83 7.24
C GLY A 20 8.01 3.37 7.54
N SER A 21 7.21 3.12 8.58
CA SER A 21 6.73 1.78 8.90
C SER A 21 5.85 1.17 7.81
N LEU A 22 5.02 1.97 7.12
CA LEU A 22 4.25 1.52 5.95
C LEU A 22 5.14 1.17 4.76
N LEU A 23 6.19 1.96 4.55
CA LEU A 23 7.14 1.78 3.46
C LEU A 23 8.19 0.70 3.76
N SER A 24 8.05 -0.03 4.87
CA SER A 24 9.03 -1.00 5.35
C SER A 24 10.43 -0.40 5.58
N GLN A 25 10.52 0.91 5.85
CA GLN A 25 11.75 1.65 6.09
C GLN A 25 12.25 1.54 7.56
N GLY A 26 11.62 0.68 8.36
CA GLY A 26 12.03 0.35 9.72
C GLY A 26 11.52 1.34 10.78
N LEU A 27 11.17 0.80 11.95
CA LEU A 27 10.82 1.59 13.13
C LEU A 27 12.11 2.02 13.83
N TYR A 28 12.68 3.15 13.40
CA TYR A 28 13.85 3.73 14.04
C TYR A 28 13.44 4.45 15.33
N GLY A 29 13.32 3.69 16.41
CA GLY A 29 13.41 4.20 17.77
C GLY A 29 12.16 4.05 18.63
N ARG A 30 12.23 3.09 19.56
CA ARG A 30 11.32 2.87 20.71
C ARG A 30 9.99 2.22 20.34
N LEU A 31 10.04 0.90 20.15
CA LEU A 31 8.88 0.04 20.40
C LEU A 31 8.38 0.29 21.84
N SER A 32 7.21 0.91 21.93
CA SER A 32 6.57 1.24 23.19
C SER A 32 6.14 -0.04 23.90
N THR A 33 6.63 -0.25 25.13
CA THR A 33 6.50 -1.48 25.93
C THR A 33 5.07 -1.76 26.46
N SER A 34 4.07 -1.00 26.00
CA SER A 34 2.67 -1.13 26.45
C SER A 34 1.88 -2.05 25.52
N GLN A 35 1.16 -3.04 26.08
CA GLN A 35 0.37 -4.01 25.30
C GLN A 35 -0.63 -3.36 24.33
N SER A 36 -1.22 -2.22 24.70
CA SER A 36 -2.16 -1.49 23.82
C SER A 36 -1.49 -1.01 22.53
N ASN A 37 -0.20 -0.69 22.58
CA ASN A 37 0.55 -0.21 21.42
C ASN A 37 0.92 -1.36 20.47
N HIS A 38 1.03 -2.59 20.97
CA HIS A 38 1.27 -3.77 20.13
C HIS A 38 0.07 -4.10 19.23
N ILE A 39 -1.15 -3.97 19.74
CA ILE A 39 -2.37 -4.19 18.94
C ILE A 39 -2.47 -3.11 17.86
N LEU A 40 -2.23 -1.84 18.22
CA LEU A 40 -2.24 -0.73 17.28
C LEU A 40 -1.20 -0.93 16.17
N VAL A 41 0.07 -1.18 16.53
CA VAL A 41 1.15 -1.43 15.56
C VAL A 41 0.88 -2.67 14.72
N GLY A 42 0.41 -3.76 15.32
CA GLY A 42 0.05 -4.98 14.59
C GLY A 42 -1.06 -4.75 13.56
N SER A 43 -2.12 -4.05 13.94
CA SER A 43 -3.20 -3.68 13.02
C SER A 43 -2.74 -2.74 11.90
N TRP A 44 -1.83 -1.81 12.21
CA TRP A 44 -1.24 -0.89 11.24
C TRP A 44 -0.37 -1.61 10.21
N LEU A 45 0.46 -2.56 10.65
CA LEU A 45 1.29 -3.36 9.76
C LEU A 45 0.43 -4.28 8.89
N PHE A 46 -0.62 -4.89 9.45
CA PHE A 46 -1.57 -5.68 8.67
C PHE A 46 -2.23 -4.84 7.57
N PHE A 47 -2.70 -3.64 7.92
CA PHE A 47 -3.24 -2.68 6.95
C PHE A 47 -2.23 -2.36 5.83
N GLY A 48 -0.97 -2.09 6.19
CA GLY A 48 0.10 -1.83 5.23
C GLY A 48 0.31 -2.98 4.24
N VAL A 49 0.25 -4.23 4.70
CA VAL A 49 0.36 -5.43 3.85
C VAL A 49 -0.82 -5.53 2.87
N VAL A 50 -2.05 -5.33 3.34
CA VAL A 50 -3.25 -5.39 2.49
C VAL A 50 -3.21 -4.32 1.40
N VAL A 51 -2.94 -3.07 1.78
CA VAL A 51 -2.87 -1.95 0.82
C VAL A 51 -1.72 -2.13 -0.16
N GLY A 52 -0.54 -2.50 0.31
CA GLY A 52 0.63 -2.74 -0.54
C GLY A 52 0.39 -3.86 -1.55
N THR A 53 -0.25 -4.95 -1.13
CA THR A 53 -0.58 -6.09 -2.00
C THR A 53 -1.66 -5.72 -3.02
N GLY A 54 -2.72 -5.03 -2.59
CA GLY A 54 -3.79 -4.57 -3.48
C GLY A 54 -3.30 -3.57 -4.53
N TYR A 55 -2.42 -2.65 -4.14
CA TYR A 55 -1.79 -1.71 -5.07
C TYR A 55 -0.95 -2.45 -6.12
N ARG A 56 -0.09 -3.38 -5.69
CA ARG A 56 0.71 -4.21 -6.61
C ARG A 56 -0.17 -5.03 -7.54
N GLY A 57 -1.24 -5.64 -7.05
CA GLY A 57 -2.19 -6.40 -7.86
C GLY A 57 -2.88 -5.53 -8.91
N SER A 58 -3.34 -4.33 -8.53
CA SER A 58 -3.97 -3.37 -9.43
C SER A 58 -3.00 -2.87 -10.49
N LEU A 59 -1.73 -2.66 -10.12
CA LEU A 59 -0.67 -2.23 -11.00
C LEU A 59 -0.29 -3.33 -12.01
N ILE A 60 -0.19 -4.58 -11.55
CA ILE A 60 0.03 -5.75 -12.42
C ILE A 60 -1.13 -5.89 -13.39
N ALA A 61 -2.38 -5.75 -12.95
CA ALA A 61 -3.55 -5.81 -13.83
C ALA A 61 -3.52 -4.69 -14.87
N SER A 62 -3.20 -3.47 -14.46
CA SER A 62 -3.11 -2.30 -15.36
C SER A 62 -2.02 -2.46 -16.42
N LEU A 63 -0.89 -3.07 -16.06
CA LEU A 63 0.23 -3.30 -16.98
C LEU A 63 0.06 -4.54 -17.86
N ASN A 64 -0.58 -5.59 -17.34
CA ASN A 64 -0.77 -6.85 -18.06
C ASN A 64 -2.05 -6.89 -18.86
N LEU A 65 -2.97 -5.93 -18.71
CA LEU A 65 -4.17 -5.90 -19.54
C LEU A 65 -3.72 -5.63 -20.98
N PRO A 66 -3.69 -6.65 -21.85
CA PRO A 66 -3.36 -6.41 -23.23
C PRO A 66 -4.48 -5.54 -23.77
N ARG A 67 -4.11 -4.42 -24.39
CA ARG A 67 -5.06 -3.53 -25.07
C ARG A 67 -5.80 -4.40 -26.08
N GLN A 68 -7.01 -4.85 -25.71
CA GLN A 68 -7.74 -5.80 -26.52
C GLN A 68 -7.91 -5.18 -27.90
N PRO A 69 -7.51 -5.87 -28.98
CA PRO A 69 -7.85 -5.40 -30.31
C PRO A 69 -9.36 -5.21 -30.32
N ARG A 70 -9.79 -4.07 -30.86
CA ARG A 70 -11.21 -3.69 -30.93
C ARG A 70 -11.98 -4.90 -31.46
N ARG A 71 -12.90 -5.43 -30.65
CA ARG A 71 -13.74 -6.55 -31.12
C ARG A 71 -14.44 -6.06 -32.38
N PRO A 72 -14.43 -6.83 -33.48
CA PRO A 72 -15.20 -6.46 -34.64
C PRO A 72 -16.69 -6.44 -34.25
N GLU A 73 -17.26 -5.24 -34.17
CA GLU A 73 -18.63 -5.00 -33.70
C GLU A 73 -19.63 -5.16 -34.85
N THR A 74 -19.13 -5.23 -36.08
CA THR A 74 -19.89 -5.40 -37.32
C THR A 74 -19.52 -6.70 -38.03
N VAL A 75 -20.52 -7.29 -38.68
CA VAL A 75 -20.40 -8.55 -39.43
C VAL A 75 -19.35 -8.46 -40.55
N GLU A 76 -19.16 -7.26 -41.11
CA GLU A 76 -18.15 -6.97 -42.13
C GLU A 76 -16.72 -7.09 -41.60
N GLU A 77 -16.43 -6.58 -40.39
CA GLU A 77 -15.09 -6.70 -39.79
C GLU A 77 -14.76 -8.15 -39.41
N LEU A 78 -15.76 -8.96 -39.02
CA LEU A 78 -15.61 -10.40 -38.77
C LEU A 78 -15.25 -11.19 -40.03
N VAL A 79 -15.92 -10.90 -41.16
CA VAL A 79 -15.66 -11.58 -42.43
C VAL A 79 -14.27 -11.22 -42.97
N THR A 80 -13.83 -9.99 -42.77
CA THR A 80 -12.50 -9.52 -43.19
C THR A 80 -11.38 -10.17 -42.37
N ALA A 81 -11.61 -10.40 -41.08
CA ALA A 81 -10.65 -11.07 -40.19
C ALA A 81 -10.48 -12.57 -40.46
N VAL A 82 -11.52 -13.26 -40.98
CA VAL A 82 -11.49 -14.71 -41.27
C VAL A 82 -10.95 -15.03 -42.67
N LYS A 83 -11.01 -14.08 -43.61
CA LYS A 83 -10.59 -14.26 -45.01
C LYS A 83 -9.11 -13.95 -45.28
N GLY A 84 -8.34 -13.58 -44.24
CA GLY A 84 -6.89 -13.38 -44.31
C GLY A 84 -6.13 -14.69 -44.35
#